data_AF-A0A2U9NLR8-F1
#
_entry.id   AF-A0A2U9NLR8-F1
#
_cell.length_a   1.000
_cell.length_b   1.000
_cell.length_c   1.000
_cell.angle_alpha   90.00
_cell.angle_beta   90.00
_cell.angle_gamma   90.00
#
_symmetry.space_group_name_H-M   'P 1'
#
loop_
_entity.id
_entity.type
_entity.pdbx_description
1 polymer ?
#
loop_
_entity_poly.entity_id
_entity_poly.type
_entity_poly.pdbx_seq_one_letter_code
_entity_poly.pdbx_strand_id
1 'polypeptide(L)'
;MADSVDMQLQLNELRQRLTASGALFKDLHEKRFGPIKSCAPTPNEPSSLQIVIPPTFYSQVQGYSLSSRARETLSRAMEHMMETYAQQFDDSWRNLVQIPNMQSLLPKAVEELRTGLQDHFETHGLPRIMEAVKEHAEKHPRPSTPPPPTRQSSIPAYEA
;
A
#
# COMPACT_ATOMS: atom_id res chain seq x y z
N MET A 1 -14.11 -25.81 4.85
CA MET A 1 -13.63 -25.76 3.45
C MET A 1 -14.76 -25.80 2.41
N ALA A 2 -16.03 -26.03 2.79
CA ALA A 2 -17.17 -25.99 1.87
C ALA A 2 -17.68 -24.57 1.57
N ASP A 3 -17.45 -23.61 2.46
CA ASP A 3 -18.04 -22.26 2.37
C ASP A 3 -17.41 -21.35 1.29
N SER A 4 -16.19 -21.66 0.83
CA SER A 4 -15.48 -20.86 -0.18
C SER A 4 -15.98 -21.09 -1.61
N VAL A 5 -16.53 -22.27 -1.90
CA VAL A 5 -17.02 -22.63 -3.25
C VAL A 5 -18.38 -22.00 -3.50
N ASP A 6 -19.23 -21.93 -2.46
CA ASP A 6 -20.56 -21.33 -2.53
C ASP A 6 -20.50 -19.81 -2.79
N MET A 7 -19.58 -19.11 -2.12
CA MET A 7 -19.39 -17.67 -2.32
C MET A 7 -18.93 -17.31 -3.74
N GLN A 8 -18.02 -18.11 -4.34
CA GLN A 8 -17.60 -17.89 -5.72
C GLN A 8 -18.74 -18.09 -6.72
N LEU A 9 -19.62 -19.06 -6.46
CA LEU A 9 -20.77 -19.35 -7.30
C LEU A 9 -21.80 -18.19 -7.23
N GLN A 10 -22.06 -17.68 -6.03
CA GLN A 10 -22.91 -16.51 -5.80
C GLN A 10 -22.36 -15.24 -6.46
N LEU A 11 -21.04 -15.01 -6.41
CA LEU A 11 -20.40 -13.87 -7.08
C LEU A 11 -20.49 -13.98 -8.60
N ASN A 12 -20.36 -15.19 -9.15
CA ASN A 12 -20.53 -15.42 -10.59
C ASN A 12 -21.98 -15.19 -11.02
N GLU A 13 -22.96 -15.65 -10.25
CA GLU A 13 -24.37 -15.36 -10.52
C GLU A 13 -24.67 -13.87 -10.46
N LEU A 14 -24.14 -13.16 -9.46
CA LEU A 14 -24.29 -11.71 -9.34
C LEU A 14 -23.70 -11.00 -10.56
N ARG A 15 -22.51 -11.43 -11.00
CA ARG A 15 -21.85 -10.89 -12.19
C ARG A 15 -22.65 -11.15 -13.46
N GLN A 16 -23.24 -12.33 -13.62
CA GLN A 16 -24.12 -12.64 -14.74
C GLN A 16 -25.38 -11.76 -14.72
N ARG A 17 -26.00 -11.58 -13.56
CA ARG A 17 -27.19 -10.70 -13.41
C ARG A 17 -26.87 -9.24 -13.72
N LEU A 18 -25.72 -8.73 -13.27
CA LEU A 18 -25.25 -7.38 -13.59
C LEU A 18 -24.95 -7.19 -15.08
N THR A 19 -24.38 -8.22 -15.73
CA THR A 19 -24.11 -8.17 -17.17
C THR A 19 -25.41 -8.19 -17.98
N ALA A 20 -26.37 -9.04 -17.59
CA ALA A 20 -27.67 -9.13 -18.23
C ALA A 20 -28.50 -7.84 -18.06
N SER A 21 -28.50 -7.26 -16.86
CA SER A 21 -29.19 -5.98 -16.62
C SER A 21 -28.53 -4.85 -17.42
N GLY A 22 -27.20 -4.79 -17.46
CA GLY A 22 -26.47 -3.81 -18.27
C GLY A 22 -26.82 -3.88 -19.76
N ALA A 23 -26.93 -5.08 -20.32
CA ALA A 23 -27.36 -5.27 -21.71
C ALA A 23 -28.80 -4.79 -21.95
N LEU A 24 -29.70 -5.07 -21.00
CA LEU A 24 -31.12 -4.69 -21.08
C LEU A 24 -31.29 -3.16 -20.99
N PHE A 25 -30.58 -2.51 -20.07
CA PHE A 25 -30.57 -1.04 -19.97
C PHE A 25 -29.96 -0.39 -21.21
N LYS A 26 -28.89 -0.97 -21.77
CA LYS A 26 -28.29 -0.49 -23.01
C LYS A 26 -29.27 -0.56 -24.18
N ASP A 27 -29.94 -1.70 -24.37
CA ASP A 27 -30.93 -1.87 -25.45
C ASP A 27 -32.14 -0.92 -25.30
N LEU A 28 -32.64 -0.75 -24.07
CA LEU A 28 -33.71 0.21 -23.79
C LEU A 28 -33.27 1.66 -24.05
N HIS A 29 -32.04 2.01 -23.69
CA HIS A 29 -31.47 3.32 -23.95
C HIS A 29 -31.32 3.55 -25.46
N GLU A 30 -30.73 2.60 -26.18
CA GLU A 30 -30.51 2.72 -27.63
C GLU A 30 -31.82 2.85 -28.42
N LYS A 31 -32.88 2.16 -27.98
CA LYS A 31 -34.23 2.30 -28.55
C LYS A 31 -34.86 3.67 -28.34
N ARG A 32 -34.60 4.33 -27.20
CA ARG A 32 -35.23 5.62 -26.85
C ARG A 32 -34.40 6.83 -27.28
N PHE A 33 -33.09 6.73 -27.22
CA PHE A 33 -32.16 7.86 -27.34
C PHE A 33 -31.16 7.69 -28.49
N GLY A 34 -31.23 6.57 -29.22
CA GLY A 34 -30.31 6.23 -30.29
C GLY A 34 -29.03 5.56 -29.80
N PRO A 35 -28.16 5.08 -30.72
CA PRO A 35 -26.94 4.37 -30.39
C PRO A 35 -26.09 5.19 -29.41
N ILE A 36 -25.63 4.56 -28.34
CA ILE A 36 -24.60 5.14 -27.49
C ILE A 36 -23.35 5.17 -28.36
N LYS A 37 -23.07 6.32 -28.99
CA LYS A 37 -21.74 6.58 -29.54
C LYS A 37 -20.81 6.41 -28.37
N SER A 38 -20.02 5.33 -28.39
CA SER A 38 -18.96 5.12 -27.42
C SER A 38 -18.11 6.38 -27.47
N CYS A 39 -18.35 7.30 -26.53
CA CYS A 39 -17.38 8.34 -26.28
C CYS A 39 -16.10 7.58 -26.02
N ALA A 40 -15.03 7.91 -26.74
CA ALA A 40 -13.72 7.32 -26.46
C ALA A 40 -13.55 7.38 -24.95
N PRO A 41 -13.12 6.28 -24.29
CA PRO A 41 -12.95 6.30 -22.85
C PRO A 41 -12.11 7.53 -22.54
N THR A 42 -12.70 8.49 -21.81
CA THR A 42 -11.94 9.57 -21.18
C THR A 42 -10.73 8.87 -20.57
N PRO A 43 -9.49 9.30 -20.90
CA PRO A 43 -8.29 8.59 -20.46
C PRO A 43 -8.46 8.31 -18.98
N ASN A 44 -8.70 7.03 -18.67
CA ASN A 44 -9.15 6.64 -17.34
C ASN A 44 -8.12 7.21 -16.38
N GLU A 45 -8.59 7.99 -15.41
CA GLU A 45 -7.72 8.54 -14.39
C GLU A 45 -6.90 7.37 -13.81
N PRO A 46 -5.56 7.42 -13.90
CA PRO A 46 -4.74 6.32 -13.45
C PRO A 46 -5.00 6.14 -11.98
N SER A 47 -5.05 4.88 -11.54
CA SER A 47 -5.07 4.58 -10.12
C SER A 47 -3.91 5.31 -9.43
N SER A 48 -4.19 5.87 -8.25
CA SER A 48 -3.18 6.55 -7.44
C SER A 48 -1.93 5.70 -7.26
N LEU A 49 -0.77 6.34 -7.16
CA LEU A 49 0.48 5.63 -6.92
C LEU A 49 0.43 4.92 -5.56
N GLN A 50 0.60 3.60 -5.57
CA GLN A 50 0.80 2.81 -4.37
C GLN A 50 2.26 2.41 -4.30
N ILE A 51 3.04 3.13 -3.50
CA ILE A 51 4.42 2.74 -3.19
C ILE A 51 4.38 1.42 -2.42
N VAL A 52 5.13 0.43 -2.89
CA VAL A 52 5.25 -0.86 -2.21
C VAL A 52 6.47 -0.80 -1.28
N ILE A 53 6.28 -1.13 -0.01
CA ILE A 53 7.41 -1.24 0.92
C ILE A 53 7.94 -2.68 0.86
N PRO A 54 9.23 -2.89 0.53
CA PRO A 54 9.82 -4.21 0.52
C PRO A 54 9.72 -4.87 1.91
N PRO A 55 9.32 -6.15 2.00
CA PRO A 55 9.21 -6.85 3.28
C PRO A 55 10.55 -6.97 4.01
N THR A 56 11.66 -6.93 3.28
CA THR A 56 13.03 -6.86 3.81
C THR A 56 13.23 -5.67 4.74
N PHE A 57 12.62 -4.52 4.44
CA PHE A 57 12.70 -3.33 5.27
C PHE A 57 12.12 -3.57 6.67
N TYR A 58 10.93 -4.15 6.77
CA TYR A 58 10.30 -4.44 8.06
C TYR A 58 11.13 -5.41 8.91
N SER A 59 11.73 -6.44 8.27
CA SER A 59 12.59 -7.38 8.96
C SER A 59 13.85 -6.72 9.53
N GLN A 60 14.44 -5.76 8.81
CA GLN A 60 15.60 -5.00 9.27
C GLN A 60 15.23 -4.07 10.43
N VAL A 61 14.12 -3.34 10.33
CA VAL A 61 13.62 -2.46 11.40
C VAL A 61 13.34 -3.25 12.69
N GLN A 62 12.77 -4.46 12.58
CA GLN A 62 12.50 -5.32 13.72
C GLN A 62 13.79 -5.72 14.47
N GLY A 63 14.92 -5.87 13.75
CA GLY A 63 16.22 -6.16 14.33
C GLY A 63 16.72 -5.10 15.31
N TYR A 64 16.37 -3.83 15.10
CA TYR A 64 16.83 -2.70 15.94
C TYR A 64 16.05 -2.55 17.26
N SER A 65 15.09 -3.42 17.56
CA SER A 65 14.36 -3.45 18.85
C SER A 65 13.81 -2.08 19.30
N LEU A 66 13.31 -1.29 18.35
CA LEU A 66 12.82 0.07 18.59
C LEU A 66 11.73 0.12 19.68
N SER A 67 11.73 1.21 20.47
CA SER A 67 10.65 1.52 21.40
C SER A 67 9.31 1.73 20.67
N SER A 68 8.18 1.62 21.37
CA SER A 68 6.85 1.86 20.76
C SER A 68 6.76 3.24 20.12
N ARG A 69 7.23 4.27 20.85
CA ARG A 69 7.24 5.66 20.37
C ARG A 69 8.10 5.86 19.13
N ALA A 70 9.25 5.20 19.05
CA ALA A 70 10.12 5.25 17.89
C ALA A 70 9.48 4.57 16.66
N ARG A 71 8.79 3.43 16.87
CA ARG A 71 8.04 2.75 15.81
C ARG A 71 6.87 3.59 15.29
N GLU A 72 6.12 4.25 16.18
CA GLU A 72 5.05 5.17 15.77
C GLU A 72 5.58 6.33 14.95
N THR A 73 6.70 6.92 15.39
CA THR A 73 7.34 8.03 14.66
C THR A 73 7.82 7.58 13.29
N LEU A 74 8.44 6.40 13.20
CA LEU A 74 8.86 5.79 11.94
C LEU A 74 7.65 5.55 11.02
N SER A 75 6.57 4.97 11.54
CA SER A 75 5.34 4.73 10.78
C SER A 75 4.77 6.02 10.19
N ARG A 76 4.69 7.09 10.99
CA ARG A 76 4.21 8.41 10.51
C ARG A 76 5.14 9.01 9.46
N ALA A 77 6.45 8.87 9.62
CA ALA A 77 7.41 9.35 8.63
C ALA A 77 7.30 8.59 7.30
N MET A 78 7.05 7.27 7.35
CA MET A 78 6.79 6.47 6.16
C MET A 78 5.51 6.87 5.46
N GLU A 79 4.41 7.03 6.21
CA GLU A 79 3.11 7.45 5.67
C GLU A 79 3.18 8.81 4.98
N HIS A 80 3.79 9.81 5.64
CA HIS A 80 4.00 11.13 5.07
C HIS A 80 4.84 11.07 3.77
N MET A 81 5.87 10.24 3.75
CA MET A 81 6.69 10.08 2.55
C MET A 81 5.92 9.41 1.41
N MET A 82 5.16 8.35 1.68
CA MET A 82 4.30 7.71 0.69
C MET A 82 3.28 8.71 0.13
N GLU A 83 2.69 9.55 0.97
CA GLU A 83 1.78 10.63 0.55
C GLU A 83 2.49 11.64 -0.35
N THR A 84 3.74 12.01 -0.03
CA THR A 84 4.56 12.91 -0.86
C THR A 84 4.79 12.31 -2.25
N TYR A 85 5.13 11.02 -2.35
CA TYR A 85 5.31 10.34 -3.64
C TYR A 85 4.00 10.24 -4.42
N ALA A 86 2.88 9.99 -3.74
CA ALA A 86 1.55 9.98 -4.37
C ALA A 86 1.20 11.35 -4.96
N GLN A 87 1.43 12.44 -4.22
CA GLN A 87 1.23 13.80 -4.73
C GLN A 87 2.14 14.11 -5.93
N GLN A 88 3.43 13.72 -5.86
CA GLN A 88 4.36 13.90 -6.97
C GLN A 88 3.92 13.14 -8.24
N PHE A 89 3.37 11.94 -8.08
CA PHE A 89 2.81 11.18 -9.18
C PHE A 89 1.61 11.90 -9.79
N ASP A 90 0.66 12.35 -8.96
CA ASP A 90 -0.54 13.04 -9.41
C ASP A 90 -0.22 14.34 -10.15
N ASP A 91 0.72 15.12 -9.63
CA ASP A 91 1.18 16.36 -10.26
C ASP A 91 1.88 16.08 -11.60
N SER A 92 2.77 15.08 -11.63
CA SER A 92 3.50 14.69 -12.85
C SER A 92 2.54 14.13 -13.91
N TRP A 93 1.57 13.32 -13.51
CA TRP A 93 0.52 12.81 -14.38
C TRP A 93 -0.31 13.95 -14.98
N ARG A 94 -0.79 14.90 -14.16
CA ARG A 94 -1.56 16.05 -14.65
C ARG A 94 -0.79 16.87 -15.68
N ASN A 95 0.52 16.99 -15.49
CA ASN A 95 1.40 17.66 -16.46
C ASN A 95 1.53 16.86 -17.75
N LEU A 96 1.66 15.53 -17.69
CA LEU A 96 1.73 14.66 -18.87
C LEU A 96 0.45 14.71 -19.72
N VAL A 97 -0.72 14.74 -19.08
CA VAL A 97 -2.03 14.81 -19.78
C VAL A 97 -2.22 16.13 -20.52
N GLN A 98 -1.60 17.22 -20.04
CA GLN A 98 -1.68 18.54 -20.68
C GLN A 98 -0.83 18.64 -21.96
N ILE A 99 0.09 17.70 -22.21
CA ILE A 99 0.94 17.74 -23.40
C ILE A 99 0.12 17.27 -24.62
N PRO A 100 -0.12 18.13 -25.63
CA PRO A 100 -0.82 17.73 -26.83
C PRO A 100 -0.03 16.63 -27.57
N ASN A 101 -0.73 15.65 -28.13
CA ASN A 101 -0.20 14.47 -28.83
C ASN A 101 0.45 13.37 -27.96
N MET A 102 0.49 13.52 -26.62
CA MET A 102 0.99 12.47 -25.72
C MET A 102 -0.02 11.35 -25.44
N GLN A 103 -1.29 11.48 -25.85
CA GLN A 103 -2.36 10.53 -25.48
C GLN A 103 -2.05 9.07 -25.84
N SER A 104 -1.37 8.80 -26.95
CA SER A 104 -0.98 7.44 -27.36
C SER A 104 0.19 6.87 -26.56
N LEU A 105 1.06 7.74 -26.03
CA LEU A 105 2.24 7.37 -25.22
C LEU A 105 1.95 7.40 -23.72
N LEU A 106 0.83 8.03 -23.34
CA LEU A 106 0.38 8.27 -21.99
C LEU A 106 0.41 7.00 -21.11
N PRO A 107 -0.09 5.82 -21.55
CA PRO A 107 -0.04 4.61 -20.72
C PRO A 107 1.39 4.17 -20.41
N LYS A 108 2.29 4.25 -21.41
CA LYS A 108 3.70 3.90 -21.24
C LYS A 108 4.41 4.88 -20.32
N ALA A 109 4.19 6.18 -20.51
CA ALA A 109 4.78 7.23 -19.68
C ALA A 109 4.34 7.11 -18.21
N VAL A 110 3.09 6.71 -17.95
CA VAL A 110 2.60 6.44 -16.59
C VAL A 110 3.33 5.29 -15.93
N GLU A 111 3.48 4.17 -16.63
CA GLU A 111 4.15 3.00 -16.08
C GLU A 111 5.63 3.29 -15.82
N GLU A 112 6.29 4.04 -16.70
CA GLU A 112 7.67 4.53 -16.48
C GLU A 112 7.75 5.47 -15.27
N LEU A 113 6.79 6.39 -15.12
CA LEU A 113 6.71 7.28 -13.96
C LEU A 113 6.50 6.50 -12.65
N ARG A 114 5.60 5.51 -12.63
CA ARG A 114 5.36 4.65 -11.46
C ARG A 114 6.61 3.89 -11.08
N THR A 115 7.24 3.23 -12.05
CA THR A 115 8.45 2.44 -11.84
C THR A 115 9.59 3.33 -11.36
N GLY A 116 9.80 4.49 -11.97
CA GLY A 116 10.85 5.42 -11.57
C GLY A 116 10.67 5.97 -10.15
N LEU A 117 9.44 6.28 -9.74
CA LEU A 117 9.17 6.72 -8.37
C LEU A 117 9.36 5.59 -7.35
N GLN A 118 8.97 4.36 -7.69
CA GLN A 118 9.21 3.18 -6.85
C GLN A 118 10.73 2.92 -6.70
N ASP A 119 11.47 2.92 -7.80
CA ASP A 119 12.92 2.71 -7.80
C ASP A 119 13.62 3.79 -6.97
N HIS A 120 13.22 5.06 -7.13
CA HIS A 120 13.76 6.17 -6.34
C HIS A 120 13.46 6.01 -4.85
N PHE A 121 12.24 5.58 -4.49
CA PHE A 121 11.89 5.28 -3.11
C PHE A 121 12.76 4.16 -2.54
N GLU A 122 13.01 3.09 -3.28
CA GLU A 122 13.82 1.96 -2.82
C GLU A 122 15.32 2.28 -2.71
N THR A 123 15.85 3.03 -3.67
CA THR A 123 17.28 3.35 -3.77
C THR A 123 17.72 4.52 -2.89
N HIS A 124 16.83 5.50 -2.67
CA HIS A 124 17.18 6.72 -1.94
C HIS A 124 16.30 6.95 -0.71
N GLY A 125 15.02 6.61 -0.77
CA GLY A 125 14.08 6.78 0.34
C GLY A 125 14.36 5.83 1.50
N LEU A 126 14.25 4.52 1.25
CA LEU A 126 14.41 3.49 2.28
C LEU A 126 15.78 3.51 2.97
N PRO A 127 16.92 3.66 2.28
CA PRO A 127 18.22 3.67 2.93
C PRO A 127 18.36 4.84 3.91
N ARG A 128 17.86 6.02 3.53
CA ARG A 128 17.87 7.21 4.41
C ARG A 128 17.07 7.00 5.69
N ILE A 129 15.92 6.32 5.59
CA ILE A 129 15.14 5.96 6.79
C ILE A 129 15.92 4.96 7.65
N MET A 130 16.51 3.95 7.02
CA MET A 130 17.25 2.89 7.72
C MET A 130 18.46 3.46 8.47
N GLU A 131 19.17 4.42 7.88
CA GLU A 131 20.25 5.15 8.55
C GLU A 131 19.75 5.89 9.79
N ALA A 132 18.62 6.60 9.69
CA ALA A 132 18.03 7.30 10.85
C ALA A 132 17.57 6.32 11.95
N VAL A 133 17.02 5.16 11.56
CA VAL A 133 16.64 4.09 12.50
C VAL A 133 17.87 3.55 13.22
N LYS A 134 18.95 3.29 12.49
CA LYS A 134 20.22 2.81 13.04
C LYS A 134 20.83 3.83 14.01
N GLU A 135 20.89 5.10 13.61
CA GLU A 135 21.40 6.19 14.45
C GLU A 135 20.60 6.32 15.75
N HIS A 136 19.27 6.19 15.69
CA HIS A 136 18.42 6.21 16.87
C HIS A 136 18.68 5.01 17.80
N ALA A 137 18.86 3.82 17.23
CA ALA A 137 19.14 2.61 17.99
C ALA A 137 20.52 2.69 18.69
N GLU A 138 21.53 3.26 18.04
CA GLU A 138 22.87 3.47 18.61
C GLU A 138 22.86 4.50 19.75
N LYS A 139 22.07 5.58 19.62
CA LYS A 139 21.95 6.63 20.65
C LYS A 139 21.11 6.23 21.86
N HIS A 140 20.23 5.23 21.70
CA HIS A 140 19.33 4.77 22.76
C HIS A 140 19.46 3.24 22.96
N PRO A 141 20.64 2.75 23.38
CA PRO A 141 20.82 1.34 23.67
C PRO A 141 19.84 0.94 24.77
N ARG A 142 19.17 -0.21 24.58
CA ARG A 142 18.24 -0.73 25.58
C ARG A 142 19.00 -0.88 26.91
N PRO A 143 18.47 -0.34 28.03
CA PRO A 143 19.05 -0.65 29.32
C PRO A 143 18.98 -2.17 29.49
N SER A 144 20.14 -2.80 29.57
CA SER A 144 20.27 -4.21 29.91
C SER A 144 19.89 -4.32 31.38
N THR A 145 18.59 -4.30 31.68
CA THR A 145 18.13 -4.52 33.04
C THR A 145 18.44 -5.98 33.35
N PRO A 146 19.36 -6.26 34.30
CA PRO A 146 19.67 -7.64 34.66
C PRO A 146 18.37 -8.33 35.12
N PRO A 147 18.19 -9.63 34.82
CA PRO A 147 17.01 -10.36 35.23
C PRO A 147 16.82 -10.21 36.75
N PRO A 148 15.59 -9.98 37.24
CA PRO A 148 15.34 -9.85 38.66
C PRO A 148 15.83 -11.11 39.38
N PRO A 149 16.52 -10.97 40.52
CA PRO A 149 17.06 -12.11 41.25
C PRO A 149 15.95 -13.13 41.52
N THR A 150 16.26 -14.41 41.32
CA THR A 150 15.35 -15.53 41.56
C THR A 150 14.76 -15.40 42.95
N ARG A 151 13.44 -15.22 43.04
CA ARG A 151 12.72 -15.26 44.30
C ARG A 151 12.90 -16.66 44.88
N GLN A 152 13.67 -16.77 45.95
CA GLN A 152 13.78 -18.01 46.71
C GLN A 152 12.37 -18.42 47.14
N SER A 153 11.88 -19.53 46.60
CA SER A 153 10.62 -20.12 47.02
C SER A 153 10.80 -20.60 48.45
N SER A 154 10.14 -19.93 49.40
CA SER A 154 10.00 -20.41 50.77
C SER A 154 9.29 -21.77 50.73
N ILE A 155 10.05 -22.84 50.97
CA ILE A 155 9.57 -24.20 51.12
C ILE A 155 8.63 -24.23 52.35
N PRO A 156 7.41 -24.77 52.26
CA PRO A 156 6.55 -24.92 53.44
C PRO A 156 7.13 -25.98 54.38
N ALA A 157 7.30 -25.62 55.65
CA ALA A 157 7.57 -26.58 56.71
C ALA A 157 6.35 -27.49 56.89
N TYR A 158 6.44 -28.72 56.38
CA TYR A 158 5.62 -29.83 56.87
C TYR A 158 6.25 -30.27 58.19
N GLU A 159 5.64 -29.88 59.31
CA GLU A 159 5.81 -30.60 60.58
C GLU A 159 4.58 -31.47 60.83
N ALA A 160 4.87 -32.59 61.49
CA ALA A 160 4.14 -33.86 61.54
C ALA A 160 2.80 -33.84 62.30
#